data_AF-A0A940TSN3-F1
#
_entry.id   AF-A0A940TSN3-F1
#
_cell.length_a   1.000
_cell.length_b   1.000
_cell.length_c   1.000
_cell.angle_alpha   90.00
_cell.angle_beta   90.00
_cell.angle_gamma   90.00
#
_symmetry.space_group_name_H-M   'P 1'
#
loop_
_entity.id
_entity.type
_entity.pdbx_description
1 polymer ?
#
loop_
_entity_poly.entity_id
_entity_poly.type
_entity_poly.pdbx_seq_one_letter_code
_entity_poly.pdbx_strand_id
1 'polypeptide(L)'
;MSKTIKYFGLATVSLLLIIVSISIFAQTPSRGESSYSPVDIKESFQVIMARMKAAKPEVMKRQMDLLNERYDLSNRPATGVTMSRGKPLQEGVRVKLPAGTTWENLAGMSPEEIREKGLFPAGFFPLPHPNHPEGGMLFPKFHIDEIKRQENRDLTRFDLDYDLPDHFLPEFPAPIYLTTRPDLGDVSQGKLLTIDNYYELFNGILNPKQIEGLRLLLTPFPQQQFNQTEDRRSERPSRGVVCFDCHANGHTNASTHLVGDIRPQEFRHRLDTPSLRGVNIQRLFGSQRALKSVEDFTEFEQRAAYFDGDPVIATKKGANILERGSQVHFMAEFQQLLDFPPTPKLGIDGKLSPKKATQSEMRGQELFFGKARCASCHPAPYYTDNLMHNLKAERFYKPRMINGRMASADGPIKTFPLRGIKDSPPYLHDGRLLTLEDTVEFFNLILELGLNTQEKKDLVEFMRPL
;
A
#
# COMPACT_ATOMS: atom_id res chain seq x y z
N MET A 1 56.76 -50.63 44.19
CA MET A 1 56.80 -51.99 43.59
C MET A 1 56.05 -52.94 44.51
N SER A 2 54.86 -53.39 44.11
CA SER A 2 54.17 -54.60 44.58
C SER A 2 52.71 -54.54 44.14
N LYS A 3 52.33 -55.53 43.31
CA LYS A 3 51.03 -56.25 43.29
C LYS A 3 49.79 -55.49 42.80
N THR A 4 48.88 -56.01 41.97
CA THR A 4 48.55 -57.38 41.54
C THR A 4 47.68 -57.30 40.26
N ILE A 5 47.82 -58.27 39.36
CA ILE A 5 46.87 -58.55 38.27
C ILE A 5 45.69 -59.37 38.82
N LYS A 6 44.44 -59.01 38.49
CA LYS A 6 43.33 -59.96 38.36
C LYS A 6 42.39 -59.51 37.23
N TYR A 7 42.26 -60.36 36.23
CA TYR A 7 41.12 -60.40 35.31
C TYR A 7 40.03 -61.28 35.93
N PHE A 8 38.76 -60.89 35.81
CA PHE A 8 37.59 -61.76 35.62
C PHE A 8 36.32 -60.89 35.53
N GLY A 9 35.42 -61.18 34.58
CA GLY A 9 34.02 -60.72 34.65
C GLY A 9 33.42 -60.31 33.31
N LEU A 10 32.88 -61.28 32.58
CA LEU A 10 32.09 -61.12 31.36
C LEU A 10 30.66 -60.67 31.68
N ALA A 11 30.11 -59.80 30.82
CA ALA A 11 28.71 -59.64 30.42
C ALA A 11 27.66 -59.15 31.44
N THR A 12 27.03 -58.01 31.14
CA THR A 12 25.57 -57.93 30.95
C THR A 12 25.15 -56.61 30.26
N VAL A 13 24.25 -56.79 29.31
CA VAL A 13 23.59 -55.85 28.39
C VAL A 13 23.07 -54.59 29.10
N SER A 14 23.37 -53.41 28.55
CA SER A 14 22.60 -52.19 28.81
C SER A 14 22.22 -51.56 27.47
N LEU A 15 20.95 -51.74 27.13
CA LEU A 15 20.26 -51.21 25.96
C LEU A 15 20.23 -49.67 26.08
N LEU A 16 21.07 -48.96 25.33
CA LEU A 16 21.01 -47.50 25.25
C LEU A 16 19.84 -47.09 24.36
N LEU A 17 18.70 -46.81 24.97
CA LEU A 17 17.59 -46.06 24.36
C LEU A 17 18.10 -44.64 24.05
N ILE A 18 18.48 -44.40 22.80
CA ILE A 18 18.70 -43.06 22.28
C ILE A 18 17.32 -42.41 22.14
N ILE A 19 16.92 -41.68 23.17
CA ILE A 19 15.82 -40.72 23.07
C ILE A 19 16.33 -39.59 22.18
N VAL A 20 15.92 -39.60 20.91
CA VAL A 20 16.08 -38.44 20.02
C VAL A 20 15.10 -37.38 20.50
N SER A 21 15.57 -36.50 21.39
CA SER A 21 14.88 -35.27 21.72
C SER A 21 14.86 -34.41 20.47
N ILE A 22 13.74 -34.44 19.73
CA ILE A 22 13.46 -33.47 18.67
C ILE A 22 13.17 -32.15 19.37
N SER A 23 14.23 -31.40 19.66
CA SER A 23 14.12 -29.99 20.02
C SER A 23 13.64 -29.25 18.77
N ILE A 24 12.34 -28.98 18.69
CA ILE A 24 11.76 -28.02 17.76
C ILE A 24 12.29 -26.66 18.20
N PHE A 25 13.48 -26.29 17.73
CA PHE A 25 13.92 -24.92 17.78
C PHE A 25 13.00 -24.12 16.86
N ALA A 26 12.13 -23.32 17.46
CA ALA A 26 11.49 -22.21 16.77
C ALA A 26 12.58 -21.45 15.99
N GLN A 27 12.44 -21.38 14.67
CA GLN A 27 13.30 -20.53 13.83
C GLN A 27 13.16 -19.11 14.37
N THR A 28 14.16 -18.70 15.15
CA THR A 28 14.32 -17.31 15.55
C THR A 28 14.51 -16.54 14.24
N PRO A 29 13.69 -15.52 13.92
CA PRO A 29 13.92 -14.71 12.73
C PRO A 29 15.36 -14.22 12.78
N SER A 30 16.19 -14.64 11.82
CA SER A 30 17.60 -14.33 11.85
C SER A 30 17.76 -12.82 11.75
N ARG A 31 18.40 -12.21 12.75
CA ARG A 31 18.85 -10.82 12.67
C ARG A 31 19.58 -10.64 11.33
N GLY A 32 19.19 -9.64 10.54
CA GLY A 32 19.87 -9.31 9.29
C GLY A 32 21.34 -8.94 9.51
N GLU A 33 22.16 -9.06 8.47
CA GLU A 33 23.61 -8.83 8.55
C GLU A 33 23.97 -7.39 8.98
N SER A 34 23.24 -6.40 8.45
CA SER A 34 23.46 -4.97 8.71
C SER A 34 22.14 -4.18 8.66
N SER A 35 22.09 -3.06 9.38
CA SER A 35 21.01 -2.06 9.25
C SER A 35 21.24 -1.09 8.08
N TYR A 36 22.48 -0.99 7.59
CA TYR A 36 22.88 -0.06 6.54
C TYR A 36 22.99 -0.76 5.18
N SER A 37 22.59 -0.05 4.14
CA SER A 37 22.83 -0.44 2.76
C SER A 37 24.31 -0.26 2.40
N PRO A 38 24.85 -1.00 1.43
CA PRO A 38 26.20 -0.77 0.94
C PRO A 38 26.36 0.65 0.39
N VAL A 39 27.27 1.44 0.98
CA VAL A 39 27.57 2.81 0.55
C VAL A 39 28.48 2.81 -0.68
N ASP A 40 29.48 1.93 -0.67
CA ASP A 40 30.50 1.80 -1.70
C ASP A 40 30.10 0.74 -2.73
N ILE A 41 29.87 1.19 -3.97
CA ILE A 41 29.43 0.33 -5.07
C ILE A 41 30.67 -0.13 -5.84
N LYS A 42 30.94 -1.43 -5.80
CA LYS A 42 32.15 -2.04 -6.39
C LYS A 42 32.02 -2.40 -7.88
N GLU A 43 30.82 -2.29 -8.44
CA GLU A 43 30.54 -2.56 -9.84
C GLU A 43 30.21 -1.27 -10.59
N SER A 44 30.59 -1.18 -11.87
CA SER A 44 30.19 -0.05 -12.70
C SER A 44 28.68 -0.03 -12.93
N PHE A 45 28.09 1.16 -13.06
CA PHE A 45 26.66 1.32 -13.37
C PHE A 45 26.23 0.55 -14.63
N GLN A 46 27.06 0.53 -15.67
CA GLN A 46 26.77 -0.15 -16.94
C GLN A 46 26.60 -1.66 -16.74
N VAL A 47 27.41 -2.27 -15.87
CA VAL A 47 27.32 -3.70 -15.53
C VAL A 47 26.04 -3.98 -14.73
N ILE A 48 25.75 -3.15 -13.72
CA ILE A 48 24.53 -3.27 -12.91
C ILE A 48 23.28 -3.15 -13.81
N MET A 49 23.22 -2.11 -14.64
CA MET A 49 22.09 -1.86 -15.53
C MET A 49 21.90 -3.00 -16.53
N ALA A 50 22.97 -3.49 -17.16
CA ALA A 50 22.89 -4.60 -18.10
C ALA A 50 22.36 -5.88 -17.44
N ARG A 51 22.89 -6.23 -16.26
CA ARG A 51 22.46 -7.41 -15.49
C ARG A 51 20.98 -7.32 -15.11
N MET A 52 20.54 -6.19 -14.58
CA MET A 52 19.16 -6.02 -14.13
C MET A 52 18.16 -5.92 -15.29
N LYS A 53 18.52 -5.27 -16.40
CA LYS A 53 17.72 -5.29 -17.64
C LYS A 53 17.54 -6.70 -18.17
N ALA A 54 18.60 -7.51 -18.16
CA ALA A 54 18.54 -8.90 -18.59
C ALA A 54 17.64 -9.76 -17.68
N ALA A 55 17.62 -9.48 -16.37
CA ALA A 55 16.78 -10.19 -15.40
C ALA A 55 15.30 -9.75 -15.42
N LYS A 56 15.00 -8.53 -15.88
CA LYS A 56 13.65 -7.93 -15.84
C LYS A 56 12.55 -8.85 -16.40
N PRO A 57 12.68 -9.50 -17.57
CA PRO A 57 11.62 -10.36 -18.10
C PRO A 57 11.26 -11.52 -17.17
N GLU A 58 12.25 -12.17 -16.55
CA GLU A 58 12.03 -13.27 -15.61
C GLU A 58 11.35 -12.78 -14.32
N VAL A 59 11.83 -11.65 -13.78
CA VAL A 59 11.25 -11.02 -12.58
C VAL A 59 9.79 -10.66 -12.81
N MET A 60 9.49 -10.00 -13.94
CA MET A 60 8.12 -9.61 -14.29
C MET A 60 7.23 -10.82 -14.55
N LYS A 61 7.74 -11.86 -15.23
CA LYS A 61 7.00 -13.11 -15.43
C LYS A 61 6.64 -13.76 -14.08
N ARG A 62 7.61 -13.91 -13.17
CA ARG A 62 7.39 -14.49 -11.83
C ARG A 62 6.32 -13.71 -11.05
N GLN A 63 6.33 -12.38 -11.10
CA GLN A 63 5.33 -11.57 -10.44
C GLN A 63 3.95 -11.73 -11.10
N MET A 64 3.88 -11.73 -12.43
CA MET A 64 2.63 -11.87 -13.16
C MET A 64 2.02 -13.27 -12.99
N ASP A 65 2.85 -14.32 -12.92
CA ASP A 65 2.41 -15.68 -12.59
C ASP A 65 1.76 -15.71 -11.19
N LEU A 66 2.36 -15.07 -10.19
CA LEU A 66 1.80 -14.94 -8.84
C LEU A 66 0.44 -14.21 -8.86
N LEU A 67 0.35 -13.09 -9.58
CA LEU A 67 -0.92 -12.34 -9.68
C LEU A 67 -2.01 -13.17 -10.36
N ASN A 68 -1.68 -13.90 -11.43
CA ASN A 68 -2.63 -14.78 -12.11
C ASN A 68 -3.03 -16.00 -11.27
N GLU A 69 -2.15 -16.51 -10.40
CA GLU A 69 -2.50 -17.55 -9.43
C GLU A 69 -3.53 -17.02 -8.41
N ARG A 70 -3.30 -15.80 -7.91
CA ARG A 70 -4.10 -15.20 -6.84
C ARG A 70 -5.43 -14.62 -7.29
N TYR A 71 -5.47 -14.04 -8.48
CA TYR A 71 -6.56 -13.18 -8.91
C TYR A 71 -7.08 -13.52 -10.31
N ASP A 72 -8.34 -13.19 -10.52
CA ASP A 72 -8.93 -12.98 -11.84
C ASP A 72 -8.68 -11.54 -12.30
N LEU A 73 -7.67 -11.39 -13.17
CA LEU A 73 -7.23 -10.10 -13.70
C LEU A 73 -8.03 -9.63 -14.94
N SER A 74 -9.18 -10.25 -15.24
CA SER A 74 -10.00 -9.85 -16.38
C SER A 74 -10.71 -8.51 -16.13
N ASN A 75 -10.77 -7.67 -17.16
CA ASN A 75 -11.52 -6.41 -17.12
C ASN A 75 -13.02 -6.69 -17.11
N ARG A 76 -13.69 -6.48 -15.97
CA ARG A 76 -15.15 -6.56 -15.82
C ARG A 76 -15.65 -5.29 -15.14
N PRO A 77 -15.98 -4.25 -15.92
CA PRO A 77 -16.49 -3.01 -15.37
C PRO A 77 -17.92 -3.19 -14.83
N ALA A 78 -18.16 -2.62 -13.65
CA ALA A 78 -19.45 -2.52 -13.01
C ALA A 78 -20.42 -1.70 -13.87
N THR A 79 -21.63 -2.23 -14.09
CA THR A 79 -22.61 -1.55 -14.94
C THR A 79 -23.10 -0.27 -14.28
N GLY A 80 -22.88 0.88 -14.93
CA GLY A 80 -23.37 2.18 -14.47
C GLY A 80 -22.64 2.77 -13.26
N VAL A 81 -21.53 2.17 -12.82
CA VAL A 81 -20.76 2.61 -11.66
C VAL A 81 -19.38 3.09 -12.11
N THR A 82 -19.08 4.34 -11.79
CA THR A 82 -17.83 4.99 -12.21
C THR A 82 -17.18 5.76 -11.06
N MET A 83 -15.88 6.01 -11.19
CA MET A 83 -15.12 6.95 -10.36
C MET A 83 -15.55 8.40 -10.68
N SER A 84 -15.06 9.37 -9.91
CA SER A 84 -15.49 10.78 -9.98
C SER A 84 -15.50 11.41 -11.39
N ARG A 85 -14.57 11.05 -12.28
CA ARG A 85 -14.46 11.54 -13.67
C ARG A 85 -14.90 10.51 -14.72
N GLY A 86 -15.57 9.43 -14.30
CA GLY A 86 -16.23 8.51 -15.22
C GLY A 86 -15.45 7.25 -15.58
N LYS A 87 -14.26 7.00 -15.00
CA LYS A 87 -13.56 5.72 -15.19
C LYS A 87 -14.43 4.58 -14.62
N PRO A 88 -14.73 3.52 -15.39
CA PRO A 88 -15.51 2.39 -14.88
C PRO A 88 -14.82 1.69 -13.71
N LEU A 89 -15.58 1.43 -12.64
CA LEU A 89 -15.12 0.64 -11.51
C LEU A 89 -15.15 -0.86 -11.85
N GLN A 90 -14.20 -1.63 -11.35
CA GLN A 90 -14.23 -3.09 -11.51
C GLN A 90 -15.16 -3.70 -10.44
N GLU A 91 -15.96 -4.69 -10.81
CA GLU A 91 -16.88 -5.39 -9.89
C GLU A 91 -16.43 -6.81 -9.56
N GLY A 92 -17.04 -7.42 -8.57
CA GLY A 92 -16.88 -8.83 -8.25
C GLY A 92 -15.59 -9.15 -7.48
N VAL A 93 -15.64 -10.27 -6.77
CA VAL A 93 -14.50 -10.82 -6.03
C VAL A 93 -13.50 -11.38 -7.03
N ARG A 94 -12.27 -10.86 -7.02
CA ARG A 94 -11.18 -11.24 -7.91
C ARG A 94 -10.27 -12.27 -7.29
N VAL A 95 -10.24 -12.38 -5.97
CA VAL A 95 -9.50 -13.43 -5.28
C VAL A 95 -10.02 -14.80 -5.68
N LYS A 96 -9.11 -15.65 -6.16
CA LYS A 96 -9.39 -17.05 -6.48
C LYS A 96 -9.41 -17.88 -5.21
N LEU A 97 -10.43 -18.73 -5.09
CA LEU A 97 -10.55 -19.68 -3.99
C LEU A 97 -9.70 -20.93 -4.23
N PRO A 98 -9.20 -21.58 -3.15
CA PRO A 98 -8.66 -22.92 -3.25
C PRO A 98 -9.67 -23.88 -3.90
N ALA A 99 -9.18 -24.83 -4.69
CA ALA A 99 -10.03 -25.80 -5.37
C ALA A 99 -10.95 -26.55 -4.38
N GLY A 100 -12.22 -26.73 -4.74
CA GLY A 100 -13.21 -27.42 -3.90
C GLY A 100 -13.73 -26.61 -2.71
N THR A 101 -13.41 -25.32 -2.63
CA THR A 101 -13.83 -24.43 -1.55
C THR A 101 -14.82 -23.36 -2.05
N THR A 102 -15.72 -22.91 -1.18
CA THR A 102 -16.62 -21.77 -1.40
C THR A 102 -16.44 -20.73 -0.29
N TRP A 103 -16.95 -19.52 -0.50
CA TRP A 103 -16.94 -18.48 0.54
C TRP A 103 -17.75 -18.90 1.77
N GLU A 104 -18.87 -19.60 1.57
CA GLU A 104 -19.71 -20.14 2.64
C GLU A 104 -18.97 -21.20 3.45
N ASN A 105 -18.20 -22.07 2.78
CA ASN A 105 -17.37 -23.07 3.46
C ASN A 105 -16.31 -22.39 4.34
N LEU A 106 -15.63 -21.35 3.83
CA LEU A 106 -14.61 -20.62 4.60
C LEU A 106 -15.22 -19.86 5.78
N ALA A 107 -16.35 -19.17 5.57
CA ALA A 107 -17.02 -18.41 6.62
C ALA A 107 -17.54 -19.29 7.77
N GLY A 108 -17.76 -20.58 7.52
CA GLY A 108 -18.15 -21.56 8.54
C GLY A 108 -16.99 -22.19 9.32
N MET A 109 -15.73 -21.88 8.97
CA MET A 109 -14.53 -22.42 9.63
C MET A 109 -13.92 -21.42 10.61
N SER A 110 -13.34 -21.93 11.69
CA SER A 110 -12.47 -21.13 12.54
C SER A 110 -11.18 -20.74 11.81
N PRO A 111 -10.51 -19.65 12.23
CA PRO A 111 -9.22 -19.28 11.66
C PRO A 111 -8.16 -20.40 11.78
N GLU A 112 -8.18 -21.15 12.88
CA GLU A 112 -7.29 -22.30 13.12
C GLU A 112 -7.53 -23.42 12.10
N GLU A 113 -8.79 -23.75 11.79
CA GLU A 113 -9.11 -24.75 10.79
C GLU A 113 -8.66 -24.33 9.39
N ILE A 114 -8.87 -23.05 9.03
CA ILE A 114 -8.39 -22.48 7.75
C ILE A 114 -6.87 -22.58 7.68
N ARG A 115 -6.18 -22.24 8.78
CA ARG A 115 -4.73 -22.30 8.88
C ARG A 115 -4.18 -23.72 8.73
N GLU A 116 -4.74 -24.68 9.47
CA GLU A 116 -4.24 -26.06 9.46
C GLU A 116 -4.55 -26.78 8.16
N LYS A 117 -5.70 -26.48 7.53
CA LYS A 117 -6.06 -27.02 6.20
C LYS A 117 -5.39 -26.27 5.05
N GLY A 118 -4.73 -25.14 5.31
CA GLY A 118 -4.09 -24.32 4.27
C GLY A 118 -5.07 -23.70 3.28
N LEU A 119 -6.27 -23.33 3.75
CA LEU A 119 -7.38 -22.85 2.91
C LEU A 119 -7.49 -21.32 2.82
N PHE A 120 -6.55 -20.59 3.42
CA PHE A 120 -6.56 -19.13 3.32
C PHE A 120 -6.38 -18.72 1.84
N PRO A 121 -7.31 -17.94 1.25
CA PRO A 121 -7.23 -17.60 -0.16
C PRO A 121 -5.93 -16.91 -0.53
N ALA A 122 -5.30 -17.34 -1.63
CA ALA A 122 -3.97 -16.88 -2.03
C ALA A 122 -3.90 -15.35 -2.22
N GLY A 123 -4.98 -14.74 -2.72
CA GLY A 123 -5.10 -13.29 -2.90
C GLY A 123 -5.22 -12.48 -1.60
N PHE A 124 -5.47 -13.11 -0.45
CA PHE A 124 -5.50 -12.43 0.84
C PHE A 124 -4.16 -12.43 1.58
N PHE A 125 -3.19 -13.24 1.13
CA PHE A 125 -1.82 -13.12 1.62
C PHE A 125 -1.26 -11.76 1.25
N PRO A 126 -0.33 -11.22 2.05
CA PRO A 126 0.34 -9.99 1.69
C PRO A 126 0.94 -10.00 0.30
N LEU A 127 0.80 -8.86 -0.39
CA LEU A 127 1.24 -8.70 -1.76
C LEU A 127 2.72 -8.27 -1.78
N PRO A 128 3.63 -9.10 -2.29
CA PRO A 128 5.03 -8.68 -2.46
C PRO A 128 5.16 -7.58 -3.52
N HIS A 129 6.13 -6.70 -3.31
CA HIS A 129 6.70 -5.88 -4.39
C HIS A 129 7.23 -6.77 -5.52
N PRO A 130 7.13 -6.38 -6.81
CA PRO A 130 7.50 -7.21 -7.97
C PRO A 130 8.90 -7.82 -7.90
N ASN A 131 9.83 -7.07 -7.31
CA ASN A 131 11.13 -7.57 -6.89
C ASN A 131 11.38 -7.17 -5.43
N HIS A 132 10.93 -8.00 -4.49
CA HIS A 132 10.97 -7.66 -3.06
C HIS A 132 12.37 -7.44 -2.49
N PRO A 133 13.39 -8.26 -2.83
CA PRO A 133 14.76 -8.03 -2.37
C PRO A 133 15.32 -6.68 -2.81
N GLU A 134 14.90 -6.18 -3.98
CA GLU A 134 15.32 -4.89 -4.52
C GLU A 134 14.47 -3.72 -3.96
N GLY A 135 13.15 -3.89 -3.91
CA GLY A 135 12.22 -2.87 -3.45
C GLY A 135 12.20 -1.60 -4.31
N GLY A 136 11.96 -0.46 -3.64
CA GLY A 136 11.95 0.85 -4.26
C GLY A 136 10.59 1.34 -4.71
N MET A 137 10.53 2.56 -5.25
CA MET A 137 9.30 3.14 -5.80
C MET A 137 8.99 2.54 -7.18
N LEU A 138 7.71 2.37 -7.47
CA LEU A 138 7.17 1.99 -8.78
C LEU A 138 5.93 2.81 -9.12
N PHE A 139 5.92 3.38 -10.33
CA PHE A 139 4.86 4.24 -10.85
C PHE A 139 4.11 3.54 -12.00
N PRO A 140 2.78 3.73 -12.12
CA PRO A 140 2.03 3.24 -13.28
C PRO A 140 2.51 3.87 -14.59
N LYS A 141 2.37 3.11 -15.69
CA LYS A 141 2.83 3.54 -17.02
C LYS A 141 2.17 4.85 -17.48
N PHE A 142 0.86 5.00 -17.28
CA PHE A 142 0.15 6.22 -17.69
C PHE A 142 0.71 7.49 -17.00
N HIS A 143 1.21 7.36 -15.77
CA HIS A 143 1.80 8.48 -15.02
C HIS A 143 3.17 8.82 -15.57
N ILE A 144 4.00 7.80 -15.82
CA ILE A 144 5.33 7.97 -16.44
C ILE A 144 5.22 8.67 -17.79
N ASP A 145 4.30 8.21 -18.65
CA ASP A 145 4.10 8.76 -19.99
C ASP A 145 3.67 10.23 -19.93
N GLU A 146 2.79 10.59 -18.99
CA GLU A 146 2.29 11.96 -18.85
C GLU A 146 3.34 12.93 -18.26
N ILE A 147 4.11 12.50 -17.25
CA ILE A 147 5.22 13.30 -16.70
C ILE A 147 6.31 13.49 -17.76
N LYS A 148 6.62 12.46 -18.55
CA LYS A 148 7.57 12.57 -19.66
C LYS A 148 7.09 13.55 -20.72
N ARG A 149 5.79 13.56 -21.01
CA ARG A 149 5.16 14.48 -21.97
C ARG A 149 5.18 15.93 -21.50
N GLN A 150 4.88 16.18 -20.23
CA GLN A 150 4.83 17.55 -19.68
C GLN A 150 6.23 18.08 -19.35
N GLU A 151 7.00 17.36 -18.51
CA GLU A 151 8.22 17.88 -17.88
C GLU A 151 9.52 17.38 -18.52
N ASN A 152 9.45 16.46 -19.49
CA ASN A 152 10.60 15.71 -20.02
C ASN A 152 11.42 14.99 -18.91
N ARG A 153 10.76 14.66 -17.79
CA ARG A 153 11.30 13.89 -16.68
C ARG A 153 10.87 12.43 -16.83
N ASP A 154 11.79 11.50 -16.62
CA ASP A 154 11.53 10.08 -16.85
C ASP A 154 11.58 9.30 -15.54
N LEU A 155 10.42 8.73 -15.18
CA LEU A 155 10.20 7.90 -13.99
C LEU A 155 10.30 6.39 -14.30
N THR A 156 10.78 6.03 -15.49
CA THR A 156 10.98 4.63 -15.88
C THR A 156 12.12 4.01 -15.08
N ARG A 157 11.86 2.80 -14.57
CA ARG A 157 12.88 1.90 -14.04
C ARG A 157 13.36 0.94 -15.12
N PHE A 158 14.67 0.81 -15.30
CA PHE A 158 15.21 -0.13 -16.29
C PHE A 158 15.05 -1.59 -15.86
N ASP A 159 14.82 -1.86 -14.57
CA ASP A 159 14.82 -3.19 -13.96
C ASP A 159 13.41 -3.75 -13.70
N LEU A 160 12.37 -2.92 -13.71
CA LEU A 160 10.99 -3.31 -13.36
C LEU A 160 9.95 -2.54 -14.18
N ASP A 161 8.75 -3.09 -14.24
CA ASP A 161 7.52 -2.41 -14.66
C ASP A 161 6.51 -2.46 -13.50
N TYR A 162 5.45 -1.64 -13.59
CA TYR A 162 4.32 -1.71 -12.67
C TYR A 162 3.53 -3.02 -12.90
N ASP A 163 3.01 -3.63 -11.83
CA ASP A 163 2.55 -5.03 -11.87
C ASP A 163 1.05 -5.24 -12.02
N LEU A 164 0.22 -4.27 -11.62
CA LEU A 164 -1.24 -4.40 -11.73
C LEU A 164 -1.77 -3.78 -13.04
N PRO A 165 -2.79 -4.39 -13.68
CA PRO A 165 -3.42 -3.83 -14.87
C PRO A 165 -4.14 -2.50 -14.63
N ASP A 166 -4.08 -1.58 -15.60
CA ASP A 166 -4.64 -0.21 -15.51
C ASP A 166 -6.12 -0.14 -15.12
N HIS A 167 -6.92 -1.14 -15.48
CA HIS A 167 -8.35 -1.14 -15.17
C HIS A 167 -8.65 -1.35 -13.67
N PHE A 168 -7.68 -1.83 -12.88
CA PHE A 168 -7.77 -1.89 -11.41
C PHE A 168 -7.18 -0.66 -10.71
N LEU A 169 -6.59 0.27 -11.44
CA LEU A 169 -5.93 1.45 -10.87
C LEU A 169 -6.90 2.64 -10.76
N PRO A 170 -6.57 3.69 -9.99
CA PRO A 170 -7.40 4.89 -9.89
C PRO A 170 -7.63 5.56 -11.25
N GLU A 171 -8.61 6.44 -11.31
CA GLU A 171 -8.76 7.35 -12.44
C GLU A 171 -7.59 8.33 -12.51
N PHE A 172 -7.18 8.66 -13.73
CA PHE A 172 -6.01 9.49 -13.96
C PHE A 172 -6.25 10.47 -15.12
N PRO A 173 -5.90 11.77 -14.95
CA PRO A 173 -5.55 12.41 -13.68
C PRO A 173 -6.77 12.53 -12.76
N ALA A 174 -6.54 12.47 -11.45
CA ALA A 174 -7.60 12.58 -10.44
C ALA A 174 -8.09 14.04 -10.30
N PRO A 175 -9.37 14.28 -9.99
CA PRO A 175 -9.88 15.62 -9.74
C PRO A 175 -9.31 16.22 -8.45
N ILE A 176 -9.25 17.55 -8.37
CA ILE A 176 -8.83 18.29 -7.15
C ILE A 176 -10.02 19.05 -6.61
N TYR A 177 -10.35 18.83 -5.33
CA TYR A 177 -11.39 19.58 -4.62
C TYR A 177 -10.73 20.39 -3.50
N LEU A 178 -11.20 21.62 -3.29
CA LEU A 178 -10.65 22.52 -2.27
C LEU A 178 -11.67 22.81 -1.17
N THR A 179 -11.26 22.63 0.08
CA THR A 179 -12.10 22.94 1.26
C THR A 179 -12.49 24.41 1.34
N THR A 180 -11.66 25.30 0.78
CA THR A 180 -11.85 26.76 0.79
C THR A 180 -12.65 27.29 -0.40
N ARG A 181 -12.79 26.49 -1.47
CA ARG A 181 -13.50 26.85 -2.71
C ARG A 181 -14.39 25.70 -3.20
N PRO A 182 -15.35 25.24 -2.39
CA PRO A 182 -16.25 24.15 -2.78
C PRO A 182 -17.13 24.51 -3.99
N ASP A 183 -17.27 25.79 -4.29
CA ASP A 183 -18.01 26.31 -5.45
C ASP A 183 -17.36 25.95 -6.80
N LEU A 184 -16.05 25.67 -6.83
CA LEU A 184 -15.32 25.45 -8.08
C LEU A 184 -15.38 24.00 -8.60
N GLY A 185 -15.78 23.03 -7.76
CA GLY A 185 -15.72 21.62 -8.12
C GLY A 185 -14.28 21.15 -8.37
N ASP A 186 -14.04 20.48 -9.50
CA ASP A 186 -12.71 20.00 -9.89
C ASP A 186 -11.82 21.14 -10.42
N VAL A 187 -10.93 21.66 -9.57
CA VAL A 187 -10.01 22.76 -9.93
C VAL A 187 -8.85 22.33 -10.83
N SER A 188 -8.62 21.02 -11.01
CA SER A 188 -7.58 20.52 -11.93
C SER A 188 -7.95 20.68 -13.40
N GLN A 189 -9.24 20.92 -13.69
CA GLN A 189 -9.81 20.94 -15.05
C GLN A 189 -9.47 19.68 -15.86
N GLY A 190 -9.21 18.55 -15.19
CA GLY A 190 -8.81 17.30 -15.82
C GLY A 190 -7.38 17.22 -16.31
N LYS A 191 -6.50 18.12 -15.86
CA LYS A 191 -5.07 18.06 -16.16
C LYS A 191 -4.33 17.41 -15.00
N LEU A 192 -3.27 16.66 -15.30
CA LEU A 192 -2.28 16.30 -14.29
C LEU A 192 -1.55 17.58 -13.90
N LEU A 193 -1.52 17.87 -12.61
CA LEU A 193 -0.82 18.99 -12.03
C LEU A 193 0.69 18.72 -12.00
N THR A 194 1.45 19.63 -12.59
CA THR A 194 2.91 19.55 -12.70
C THR A 194 3.54 20.90 -12.39
N ILE A 195 4.86 20.93 -12.24
CA ILE A 195 5.58 22.19 -12.04
C ILE A 195 5.41 23.18 -13.22
N ASP A 196 5.04 22.68 -14.41
CA ASP A 196 4.89 23.48 -15.61
C ASP A 196 3.54 24.18 -15.73
N ASN A 197 2.49 23.68 -15.04
CA ASN A 197 1.12 24.18 -15.19
C ASN A 197 0.44 24.65 -13.90
N TYR A 198 1.02 24.39 -12.72
CA TYR A 198 0.37 24.70 -11.44
C TYR A 198 0.02 26.18 -11.27
N TYR A 199 0.90 27.07 -11.74
CA TYR A 199 0.67 28.50 -11.58
C TYR A 199 -0.50 28.98 -12.44
N GLU A 200 -0.60 28.52 -13.69
CA GLU A 200 -1.74 28.83 -14.57
C GLU A 200 -3.06 28.34 -13.95
N LEU A 201 -3.06 27.12 -13.40
CA LEU A 201 -4.27 26.51 -12.84
C LEU A 201 -4.73 27.13 -11.52
N PHE A 202 -3.81 27.58 -10.66
CA PHE A 202 -4.14 27.95 -9.28
C PHE A 202 -3.92 29.43 -8.93
N ASN A 203 -3.30 30.23 -9.81
CA ASN A 203 -3.14 31.66 -9.57
C ASN A 203 -4.51 32.35 -9.46
N GLY A 204 -4.71 33.12 -8.38
CA GLY A 204 -6.00 33.74 -8.07
C GLY A 204 -7.02 32.81 -7.38
N ILE A 205 -6.73 31.51 -7.27
CA ILE A 205 -7.51 30.56 -6.46
C ILE A 205 -6.87 30.37 -5.09
N LEU A 206 -5.54 30.16 -5.07
CA LEU A 206 -4.75 30.01 -3.85
C LEU A 206 -4.13 31.33 -3.41
N ASN A 207 -3.94 31.49 -2.10
CA ASN A 207 -3.14 32.59 -1.58
C ASN A 207 -1.62 32.36 -1.88
N PRO A 208 -0.75 33.38 -1.74
CA PRO A 208 0.68 33.26 -2.06
C PRO A 208 1.44 32.16 -1.29
N LYS A 209 1.04 31.86 -0.05
CA LYS A 209 1.68 30.82 0.76
C LYS A 209 1.27 29.43 0.31
N GLN A 210 -0.01 29.24 -0.01
CA GLN A 210 -0.58 27.99 -0.51
C GLN A 210 -0.02 27.62 -1.89
N ILE A 211 0.09 28.58 -2.80
CA ILE A 211 0.64 28.32 -4.14
C ILE A 211 2.14 28.01 -4.10
N GLU A 212 2.89 28.60 -3.16
CA GLU A 212 4.28 28.22 -2.91
C GLU A 212 4.39 26.81 -2.32
N GLY A 213 3.50 26.46 -1.38
CA GLY A 213 3.38 25.09 -0.87
C GLY A 213 3.13 24.06 -1.97
N LEU A 214 2.25 24.40 -2.91
CA LEU A 214 1.97 23.58 -4.08
C LEU A 214 3.20 23.46 -5.01
N ARG A 215 3.90 24.56 -5.29
CA ARG A 215 5.15 24.53 -6.06
C ARG A 215 6.18 23.60 -5.44
N LEU A 216 6.32 23.62 -4.11
CA LEU A 216 7.25 22.76 -3.38
C LEU A 216 6.87 21.27 -3.49
N LEU A 217 5.58 20.93 -3.41
CA LEU A 217 5.09 19.55 -3.60
C LEU A 217 5.34 19.00 -5.02
N LEU A 218 5.50 19.91 -5.99
CA LEU A 218 5.80 19.63 -7.40
C LEU A 218 7.30 19.78 -7.74
N THR A 219 8.15 20.10 -6.76
CA THR A 219 9.59 20.27 -6.97
C THR A 219 10.28 18.90 -6.87
N PRO A 220 11.11 18.51 -7.86
CA PRO A 220 11.77 17.20 -7.84
C PRO A 220 12.95 17.15 -6.87
N PHE A 221 13.04 16.06 -6.13
CA PHE A 221 14.12 15.77 -5.18
C PHE A 221 14.71 14.38 -5.42
N PRO A 222 16.03 14.18 -5.24
CA PRO A 222 16.63 12.85 -5.32
C PRO A 222 15.93 11.85 -4.42
N GLN A 223 15.81 10.62 -4.91
CA GLN A 223 15.20 9.49 -4.22
C GLN A 223 16.04 8.23 -4.48
N GLN A 224 15.90 7.20 -3.65
CA GLN A 224 16.68 5.98 -3.69
C GLN A 224 16.91 5.39 -5.10
N GLN A 225 15.87 5.30 -5.94
CA GLN A 225 15.93 4.77 -7.30
C GLN A 225 16.12 5.88 -8.36
N PHE A 226 15.73 7.11 -8.04
CA PHE A 226 15.78 8.26 -8.95
C PHE A 226 16.76 9.32 -8.43
N ASN A 227 18.03 9.16 -8.77
CA ASN A 227 19.12 10.03 -8.34
C ASN A 227 20.25 10.05 -9.38
N GLN A 228 21.37 10.69 -9.04
CA GLN A 228 22.51 10.90 -9.92
C GLN A 228 23.64 9.87 -9.75
N THR A 229 23.59 9.00 -8.74
CA THR A 229 24.66 8.04 -8.42
C THR A 229 24.52 6.71 -9.17
N GLU A 230 25.52 5.84 -9.04
CA GLU A 230 25.66 4.56 -9.73
C GLU A 230 24.73 3.44 -9.24
N ASP A 231 23.99 3.68 -8.15
CA ASP A 231 22.99 2.75 -7.60
C ASP A 231 21.54 3.14 -7.95
N ARG A 232 21.34 4.12 -8.84
CA ARG A 232 20.02 4.46 -9.41
C ARG A 232 19.40 3.30 -10.19
N ARG A 233 18.09 3.41 -10.46
CA ARG A 233 17.31 2.51 -11.35
C ARG A 233 16.76 3.20 -12.60
N SER A 234 17.16 4.45 -12.80
CA SER A 234 16.95 5.22 -14.04
C SER A 234 18.19 5.09 -14.94
N GLU A 235 17.99 5.00 -16.26
CA GLU A 235 19.11 4.84 -17.20
C GLU A 235 20.04 6.06 -17.17
N ARG A 236 19.45 7.25 -17.24
CA ARG A 236 20.14 8.53 -17.12
C ARG A 236 20.10 9.00 -15.66
N PRO A 237 21.12 9.75 -15.20
CA PRO A 237 21.03 10.47 -13.92
C PRO A 237 19.70 11.24 -13.84
N SER A 238 18.93 10.99 -12.78
CA SER A 238 17.59 11.52 -12.62
C SER A 238 17.59 12.82 -11.81
N ARG A 239 16.65 13.72 -12.12
CA ARG A 239 16.32 14.89 -11.29
C ARG A 239 15.58 14.48 -10.01
N GLY A 240 15.05 13.26 -9.95
CA GLY A 240 14.33 12.72 -8.81
C GLY A 240 12.82 12.67 -9.00
N VAL A 241 12.12 12.56 -7.87
CA VAL A 241 10.66 12.44 -7.78
C VAL A 241 10.06 13.64 -7.05
N VAL A 242 8.79 13.93 -7.31
CA VAL A 242 8.00 14.95 -6.60
C VAL A 242 7.00 14.26 -5.68
N CYS A 243 6.48 14.95 -4.66
CA CYS A 243 5.46 14.38 -3.77
C CYS A 243 4.22 13.92 -4.55
N PHE A 244 3.83 14.69 -5.57
CA PHE A 244 2.68 14.42 -6.43
C PHE A 244 2.94 13.37 -7.53
N ASP A 245 4.13 12.75 -7.59
CA ASP A 245 4.32 11.58 -8.45
C ASP A 245 3.64 10.34 -7.87
N CYS A 246 3.68 10.17 -6.54
CA CYS A 246 2.92 9.14 -5.84
C CYS A 246 1.49 9.62 -5.56
N HIS A 247 1.35 10.90 -5.21
CA HIS A 247 0.07 11.53 -4.87
C HIS A 247 -0.44 12.43 -6.01
N ALA A 248 -0.63 11.87 -7.21
CA ALA A 248 -1.08 12.61 -8.39
C ALA A 248 -2.34 13.44 -8.09
N ASN A 249 -2.25 14.75 -8.29
CA ASN A 249 -3.32 15.70 -7.96
C ASN A 249 -3.82 15.61 -6.50
N GLY A 250 -2.95 15.25 -5.55
CA GLY A 250 -3.33 15.04 -4.15
C GLY A 250 -4.16 13.77 -3.91
N HIS A 251 -4.26 12.88 -4.91
CA HIS A 251 -4.90 11.58 -4.82
C HIS A 251 -3.91 10.46 -5.14
N THR A 252 -4.27 9.22 -4.85
CA THR A 252 -3.43 8.09 -5.25
C THR A 252 -3.51 7.83 -6.75
N ASN A 253 -2.42 7.41 -7.36
CA ASN A 253 -2.38 6.74 -8.67
C ASN A 253 -2.02 5.26 -8.54
N ALA A 254 -2.07 4.71 -7.32
CA ALA A 254 -1.62 3.38 -6.93
C ALA A 254 -0.09 3.15 -7.04
N SER A 255 0.73 4.21 -7.06
CA SER A 255 2.18 4.04 -6.95
C SER A 255 2.54 3.26 -5.68
N THR A 256 3.55 2.41 -5.78
CA THR A 256 3.93 1.53 -4.66
C THR A 256 5.36 1.72 -4.22
N HIS A 257 5.62 1.40 -2.96
CA HIS A 257 6.95 1.42 -2.36
C HIS A 257 7.14 0.26 -1.36
N LEU A 258 8.36 0.02 -0.90
CA LEU A 258 8.60 -0.80 0.29
C LEU A 258 8.86 0.09 1.49
N VAL A 259 8.18 -0.15 2.60
CA VAL A 259 8.33 0.68 3.80
C VAL A 259 9.76 0.65 4.34
N GLY A 260 10.33 1.81 4.68
CA GLY A 260 11.73 1.92 5.11
C GLY A 260 12.03 1.59 6.58
N ASP A 261 11.03 1.42 7.45
CA ASP A 261 11.22 1.14 8.91
C ASP A 261 11.57 -0.31 9.22
N ILE A 262 11.09 -1.26 8.41
CA ILE A 262 11.17 -2.67 8.79
C ILE A 262 12.49 -3.27 8.30
N ARG A 263 13.10 -4.12 9.14
CA ARG A 263 14.24 -4.97 8.82
C ARG A 263 14.04 -6.35 9.45
N PRO A 264 14.59 -7.43 8.88
CA PRO A 264 15.31 -7.47 7.59
C PRO A 264 14.38 -7.31 6.36
N GLN A 265 14.98 -7.23 5.17
CA GLN A 265 14.33 -6.80 3.92
C GLN A 265 13.06 -7.59 3.60
N GLU A 266 13.05 -8.89 3.85
CA GLU A 266 11.92 -9.78 3.58
C GLU A 266 10.66 -9.47 4.39
N PHE A 267 10.78 -8.73 5.50
CA PHE A 267 9.63 -8.34 6.32
C PHE A 267 9.07 -6.97 5.94
N ARG A 268 9.75 -6.21 5.05
CA ARG A 268 9.26 -4.89 4.63
C ARG A 268 7.93 -5.05 3.91
N HIS A 269 6.94 -4.24 4.28
CA HIS A 269 5.66 -4.25 3.60
C HIS A 269 5.75 -3.50 2.26
N ARG A 270 5.10 -4.06 1.23
CA ARG A 270 4.63 -3.24 0.11
C ARG A 270 3.62 -2.24 0.67
N LEU A 271 3.73 -1.01 0.25
CA LEU A 271 2.78 0.04 0.52
C LEU A 271 2.16 0.50 -0.79
N ASP A 272 0.83 0.57 -0.80
CA ASP A 272 0.11 1.40 -1.75
C ASP A 272 0.05 2.85 -1.25
N THR A 273 0.09 3.80 -2.17
CA THR A 273 0.07 5.21 -1.82
C THR A 273 -1.36 5.62 -1.44
N PRO A 274 -1.61 6.24 -0.27
CA PRO A 274 -2.95 6.72 0.07
C PRO A 274 -3.29 8.05 -0.60
N SER A 275 -4.58 8.35 -0.72
CA SER A 275 -5.06 9.70 -1.06
C SER A 275 -4.68 10.72 0.01
N LEU A 276 -4.30 11.95 -0.41
CA LEU A 276 -4.11 13.10 0.49
C LEU A 276 -5.40 13.91 0.70
N ARG A 277 -6.47 13.60 -0.05
CA ARG A 277 -7.80 14.18 0.20
C ARG A 277 -8.24 13.95 1.65
N GLY A 278 -8.67 15.01 2.32
CA GLY A 278 -9.09 15.00 3.71
C GLY A 278 -7.96 14.70 4.70
N VAL A 279 -6.71 14.98 4.36
CA VAL A 279 -5.57 14.81 5.27
C VAL A 279 -5.70 15.70 6.52
N ASN A 280 -6.41 16.82 6.42
CA ASN A 280 -6.68 17.76 7.52
C ASN A 280 -7.48 17.16 8.69
N ILE A 281 -8.29 16.11 8.46
CA ILE A 281 -9.03 15.44 9.54
C ILE A 281 -8.23 14.30 10.19
N GLN A 282 -7.04 13.99 9.66
CA GLN A 282 -6.24 12.87 10.12
C GLN A 282 -5.36 13.27 11.32
N ARG A 283 -5.15 12.31 12.23
CA ARG A 283 -4.32 12.51 13.45
C ARG A 283 -3.11 11.59 13.55
N LEU A 284 -3.06 10.54 12.71
CA LEU A 284 -1.95 9.60 12.62
C LEU A 284 -1.45 9.52 11.18
N PHE A 285 -0.16 9.79 11.00
CA PHE A 285 0.53 9.76 9.71
C PHE A 285 1.58 8.63 9.69
N GLY A 286 1.75 8.04 8.51
CA GLY A 286 2.40 6.74 8.34
C GLY A 286 1.49 5.58 8.79
N SER A 287 1.50 4.47 8.05
CA SER A 287 0.65 3.31 8.33
C SER A 287 0.91 2.70 9.72
N GLN A 288 2.15 2.73 10.21
CA GLN A 288 2.56 2.11 11.49
C GLN A 288 3.34 3.02 12.45
N ARG A 289 3.74 4.22 12.03
CA ARG A 289 4.66 5.09 12.82
C ARG A 289 3.96 6.10 13.74
N ALA A 290 2.66 6.33 13.55
CA ALA A 290 1.85 7.19 14.41
C ALA A 290 2.35 8.63 14.53
N LEU A 291 2.95 9.19 13.46
CA LEU A 291 3.36 10.60 13.38
C LEU A 291 2.14 11.51 13.55
N LYS A 292 2.32 12.71 14.12
CA LYS A 292 1.20 13.49 14.68
C LYS A 292 0.74 14.67 13.83
N SER A 293 1.53 15.08 12.85
CA SER A 293 1.19 16.18 11.94
C SER A 293 1.61 15.90 10.50
N VAL A 294 1.03 16.64 9.56
CA VAL A 294 1.39 16.60 8.13
C VAL A 294 2.83 17.07 7.95
N GLU A 295 3.26 18.04 8.76
CA GLU A 295 4.60 18.58 8.81
C GLU A 295 5.62 17.50 9.23
N ASP A 296 5.35 16.76 10.31
CA ASP A 296 6.22 15.66 10.75
C ASP A 296 6.34 14.58 9.68
N PHE A 297 5.24 14.27 9.00
CA PHE A 297 5.24 13.31 7.90
C PHE A 297 6.01 13.82 6.69
N THR A 298 5.86 15.10 6.33
CA THR A 298 6.57 15.72 5.21
C THR A 298 8.09 15.72 5.43
N GLU A 299 8.56 16.01 6.65
CA GLU A 299 9.98 15.89 6.99
C GLU A 299 10.45 14.42 6.96
N PHE A 300 9.64 13.51 7.48
CA PHE A 300 9.94 12.08 7.49
C PHE A 300 10.14 11.52 6.07
N GLU A 301 9.26 11.91 5.13
CA GLU A 301 9.35 11.45 3.74
C GLU A 301 10.73 11.78 3.13
N GLN A 302 11.16 13.04 3.23
CA GLN A 302 12.43 13.50 2.67
C GLN A 302 13.67 12.99 3.43
N ARG A 303 13.56 12.77 4.74
CA ARG A 303 14.72 12.36 5.57
C ARG A 303 14.89 10.84 5.66
N ALA A 304 13.85 10.07 5.40
CA ALA A 304 13.86 8.63 5.63
C ALA A 304 13.15 7.85 4.52
N ALA A 305 11.87 8.09 4.26
CA ALA A 305 11.10 7.23 3.35
C ALA A 305 11.69 7.20 1.93
N TYR A 306 12.12 8.36 1.41
CA TYR A 306 12.75 8.47 0.09
C TYR A 306 14.04 7.66 -0.07
N PHE A 307 14.65 7.25 1.04
CA PHE A 307 15.95 6.57 1.08
C PHE A 307 15.87 5.25 1.86
N ASP A 308 14.70 4.60 1.84
CA ASP A 308 14.48 3.29 2.48
C ASP A 308 14.79 3.27 3.99
N GLY A 309 14.71 4.42 4.67
CA GLY A 309 15.06 4.59 6.07
C GLY A 309 16.55 4.66 6.37
N ASP A 310 17.41 4.81 5.35
CA ASP A 310 18.87 4.86 5.49
C ASP A 310 19.43 6.29 5.31
N PRO A 311 19.74 7.01 6.41
CA PRO A 311 20.23 8.38 6.33
C PRO A 311 21.64 8.51 5.75
N VAL A 312 22.44 7.43 5.76
CA VAL A 312 23.78 7.44 5.17
C VAL A 312 23.66 7.47 3.65
N ILE A 313 22.77 6.64 3.11
CA ILE A 313 22.46 6.64 1.67
C ILE A 313 21.77 7.94 1.25
N ALA A 314 20.88 8.47 2.08
CA ALA A 314 20.28 9.79 1.85
C ALA A 314 21.35 10.87 1.67
N THR A 315 22.35 10.90 2.56
CA THR A 315 23.47 11.85 2.48
C THR A 315 24.29 11.66 1.21
N LYS A 316 24.61 10.40 0.83
CA LYS A 316 25.31 10.08 -0.42
C LYS A 316 24.60 10.65 -1.65
N LYS A 317 23.27 10.61 -1.66
CA LYS A 317 22.42 10.94 -2.82
C LYS A 317 21.96 12.40 -2.88
N GLY A 318 22.35 13.22 -1.90
CA GLY A 318 21.94 14.61 -1.83
C GLY A 318 20.54 14.79 -1.24
N ALA A 319 20.32 14.24 -0.04
CA ALA A 319 19.10 14.47 0.75
C ALA A 319 18.71 15.95 0.79
N ASN A 320 17.43 16.23 0.57
CA ASN A 320 16.90 17.59 0.64
C ASN A 320 16.29 17.86 2.02
N ILE A 321 17.03 18.57 2.87
CA ILE A 321 16.56 18.93 4.21
C ILE A 321 15.69 20.20 4.11
N LEU A 322 14.38 19.99 4.07
CA LEU A 322 13.40 21.08 4.06
C LEU A 322 13.43 21.86 5.39
N GLU A 323 13.41 23.19 5.30
CA GLU A 323 13.26 24.09 6.44
C GLU A 323 11.81 24.07 6.92
N ARG A 324 11.63 23.88 8.24
CA ARG A 324 10.31 23.59 8.81
C ARG A 324 9.37 24.80 8.82
N GLY A 325 9.87 25.98 9.18
CA GLY A 325 9.09 27.20 9.36
C GLY A 325 8.51 27.80 8.08
N SER A 326 9.10 27.46 6.93
CA SER A 326 8.68 27.93 5.61
C SER A 326 8.28 26.76 4.72
N GLN A 327 9.22 25.95 4.24
CA GLN A 327 8.95 24.97 3.19
C GLN A 327 7.96 23.89 3.64
N VAL A 328 8.24 23.23 4.78
CA VAL A 328 7.37 22.17 5.31
C VAL A 328 5.99 22.72 5.66
N HIS A 329 5.94 23.88 6.33
CA HIS A 329 4.67 24.51 6.69
C HIS A 329 3.85 24.88 5.44
N PHE A 330 4.47 25.39 4.38
CA PHE A 330 3.75 25.81 3.18
C PHE A 330 3.18 24.58 2.44
N MET A 331 3.99 23.52 2.32
CA MET A 331 3.54 22.24 1.77
C MET A 331 2.36 21.66 2.57
N ALA A 332 2.43 21.69 3.91
CA ALA A 332 1.36 21.21 4.77
C ALA A 332 0.08 22.04 4.62
N GLU A 333 0.19 23.37 4.48
CA GLU A 333 -0.97 24.24 4.30
C GLU A 333 -1.74 23.89 3.02
N PHE A 334 -1.05 23.69 1.89
CA PHE A 334 -1.74 23.27 0.66
C PHE A 334 -2.36 21.87 0.80
N GLN A 335 -1.62 20.91 1.36
CA GLN A 335 -2.13 19.54 1.56
C GLN A 335 -3.43 19.54 2.38
N GLN A 336 -3.54 20.38 3.41
CA GLN A 336 -4.74 20.49 4.24
C GLN A 336 -5.96 21.07 3.52
N LEU A 337 -5.79 21.65 2.33
CA LEU A 337 -6.91 22.14 1.50
C LEU A 337 -7.51 21.08 0.60
N LEU A 338 -6.83 19.96 0.39
CA LEU A 338 -7.30 18.87 -0.48
C LEU A 338 -8.53 18.23 0.16
N ASP A 339 -9.70 18.48 -0.39
CA ASP A 339 -10.98 17.97 0.13
C ASP A 339 -11.34 16.60 -0.45
N PHE A 340 -12.25 15.92 0.21
CA PHE A 340 -12.90 14.72 -0.30
C PHE A 340 -13.76 15.02 -1.53
N PRO A 341 -14.01 14.03 -2.41
CA PRO A 341 -14.97 14.20 -3.49
C PRO A 341 -16.38 14.56 -2.95
N PRO A 342 -17.15 15.40 -3.66
CA PRO A 342 -18.53 15.70 -3.29
C PRO A 342 -19.40 14.46 -3.27
N THR A 343 -20.20 14.29 -2.21
CA THR A 343 -21.11 13.14 -2.05
C THR A 343 -22.53 13.60 -1.81
N PRO A 344 -23.33 13.80 -2.87
CA PRO A 344 -24.66 14.41 -2.76
C PRO A 344 -25.65 13.56 -1.95
N LYS A 345 -25.36 12.26 -1.75
CA LYS A 345 -26.21 11.34 -0.98
C LYS A 345 -25.97 11.41 0.54
N LEU A 346 -24.86 11.97 1.02
CA LEU A 346 -24.60 12.09 2.46
C LEU A 346 -25.22 13.37 3.05
N GLY A 347 -25.71 13.26 4.29
CA GLY A 347 -26.14 14.37 5.12
C GLY A 347 -24.98 14.97 5.94
N ILE A 348 -25.31 15.94 6.79
CA ILE A 348 -24.33 16.64 7.66
C ILE A 348 -23.69 15.73 8.71
N ASP A 349 -24.37 14.64 9.09
CA ASP A 349 -23.87 13.62 10.00
C ASP A 349 -23.02 12.57 9.27
N GLY A 350 -22.81 12.76 7.96
CA GLY A 350 -22.08 11.85 7.08
C GLY A 350 -22.83 10.57 6.77
N LYS A 351 -24.13 10.44 7.08
CA LYS A 351 -24.93 9.26 6.74
C LYS A 351 -25.75 9.49 5.46
N LEU A 352 -26.16 8.41 4.82
CA LEU A 352 -27.02 8.46 3.65
C LEU A 352 -28.37 9.13 3.97
N SER A 353 -28.76 10.04 3.09
CA SER A 353 -30.10 10.62 3.08
C SER A 353 -31.11 9.61 2.52
N PRO A 354 -32.15 9.23 3.28
CA PRO A 354 -33.20 8.32 2.80
C PRO A 354 -33.93 8.84 1.55
N LYS A 355 -33.90 10.15 1.29
CA LYS A 355 -34.53 10.78 0.12
C LYS A 355 -33.73 10.59 -1.18
N LYS A 356 -32.44 10.28 -1.08
CA LYS A 356 -31.50 10.21 -2.23
C LYS A 356 -30.88 8.82 -2.40
N ALA A 357 -30.81 8.04 -1.34
CA ALA A 357 -30.23 6.71 -1.34
C ALA A 357 -31.22 5.66 -1.86
N THR A 358 -30.68 4.64 -2.51
CA THR A 358 -31.42 3.43 -2.90
C THR A 358 -31.67 2.54 -1.67
N GLN A 359 -32.61 1.60 -1.78
CA GLN A 359 -32.87 0.66 -0.69
C GLN A 359 -31.66 -0.24 -0.38
N SER A 360 -30.87 -0.62 -1.40
CA SER A 360 -29.66 -1.43 -1.22
C SER A 360 -28.59 -0.65 -0.45
N GLU A 361 -28.35 0.61 -0.81
CA GLU A 361 -27.46 1.50 -0.07
C GLU A 361 -27.90 1.69 1.40
N MET A 362 -29.21 1.84 1.65
CA MET A 362 -29.75 1.98 3.01
C MET A 362 -29.58 0.70 3.84
N ARG A 363 -29.82 -0.50 3.28
CA ARG A 363 -29.54 -1.77 3.97
C ARG A 363 -28.05 -1.95 4.22
N GLY A 364 -27.21 -1.57 3.26
CA GLY A 364 -25.76 -1.58 3.40
C GLY A 364 -25.28 -0.68 4.54
N GLN A 365 -25.88 0.50 4.68
CA GLN A 365 -25.61 1.38 5.82
C GLN A 365 -25.98 0.70 7.14
N GLU A 366 -27.18 0.12 7.25
CA GLU A 366 -27.62 -0.58 8.46
C GLU A 366 -26.65 -1.72 8.84
N LEU A 367 -26.20 -2.50 7.86
CA LEU A 367 -25.20 -3.54 8.05
C LEU A 367 -23.87 -2.95 8.53
N PHE A 368 -23.39 -1.87 7.91
CA PHE A 368 -22.11 -1.22 8.21
C PHE A 368 -22.04 -0.73 9.66
N PHE A 369 -23.13 -0.15 10.17
CA PHE A 369 -23.25 0.33 11.56
C PHE A 369 -23.72 -0.76 12.54
N GLY A 370 -24.16 -1.91 12.04
CA GLY A 370 -24.69 -3.03 12.83
C GLY A 370 -23.86 -4.30 12.64
N LYS A 371 -24.46 -5.31 11.98
CA LYS A 371 -23.94 -6.68 11.87
C LYS A 371 -22.50 -6.75 11.36
N ALA A 372 -22.13 -5.90 10.40
CA ALA A 372 -20.80 -5.93 9.79
C ALA A 372 -19.71 -5.27 10.66
N ARG A 373 -20.10 -4.52 11.71
CA ARG A 373 -19.22 -3.88 12.70
C ARG A 373 -18.18 -2.92 12.12
N CYS A 374 -18.29 -2.53 10.86
CA CYS A 374 -17.33 -1.66 10.18
C CYS A 374 -17.18 -0.30 10.88
N ALA A 375 -18.30 0.26 11.36
CA ALA A 375 -18.33 1.56 12.03
C ALA A 375 -17.59 1.62 13.39
N SER A 376 -17.19 0.48 13.96
CA SER A 376 -16.38 0.44 15.18
C SER A 376 -15.00 1.09 14.99
N CYS A 377 -14.44 0.96 13.78
CA CYS A 377 -13.19 1.61 13.38
C CYS A 377 -13.46 2.75 12.38
N HIS A 378 -14.52 2.65 11.57
CA HIS A 378 -14.86 3.63 10.54
C HIS A 378 -16.15 4.43 10.87
N PRO A 379 -16.22 5.21 11.97
CA PRO A 379 -17.39 6.01 12.28
C PRO A 379 -17.57 7.18 11.30
N ALA A 380 -18.82 7.51 11.00
CA ALA A 380 -19.17 8.74 10.28
C ALA A 380 -18.74 10.00 11.08
N PRO A 381 -18.47 11.14 10.42
CA PRO A 381 -18.73 11.42 9.00
C PRO A 381 -17.56 11.11 8.05
N TYR A 382 -16.35 10.92 8.57
CA TYR A 382 -15.15 10.70 7.73
C TYR A 382 -14.78 9.22 7.57
N TYR A 383 -15.49 8.34 8.27
CA TYR A 383 -15.29 6.90 8.22
C TYR A 383 -13.86 6.51 8.60
N THR A 384 -13.38 7.10 9.69
CA THR A 384 -12.12 6.76 10.37
C THR A 384 -12.21 7.22 11.82
N ASP A 385 -11.68 6.42 12.73
CA ASP A 385 -11.52 6.75 14.14
C ASP A 385 -10.17 7.41 14.45
N ASN A 386 -9.29 7.53 13.44
CA ASN A 386 -7.91 7.98 13.59
C ASN A 386 -7.06 7.15 14.55
N LEU A 387 -7.39 5.86 14.73
CA LEU A 387 -6.63 4.92 15.55
C LEU A 387 -5.87 3.90 14.68
N MET A 388 -5.16 2.99 15.34
CA MET A 388 -4.53 1.84 14.70
C MET A 388 -5.12 0.55 15.24
N HIS A 389 -5.34 -0.40 14.34
CA HIS A 389 -5.90 -1.71 14.67
C HIS A 389 -5.05 -2.81 14.06
N ASN A 390 -4.91 -3.92 14.78
CA ASN A 390 -4.25 -5.11 14.26
C ASN A 390 -5.33 -6.14 13.87
N LEU A 391 -5.44 -6.42 12.57
CA LEU A 391 -6.38 -7.40 12.03
C LEU A 391 -6.02 -8.85 12.39
N LYS A 392 -4.77 -9.10 12.80
CA LYS A 392 -4.23 -10.42 13.15
C LYS A 392 -4.50 -11.46 12.05
N ALA A 393 -4.29 -11.08 10.78
CA ALA A 393 -4.57 -11.94 9.62
C ALA A 393 -3.67 -13.19 9.61
N GLU A 394 -2.51 -13.14 10.24
CA GLU A 394 -1.57 -14.25 10.40
C GLU A 394 -2.17 -15.46 11.14
N ARG A 395 -3.29 -15.30 11.85
CA ARG A 395 -3.98 -16.44 12.50
C ARG A 395 -4.58 -17.42 11.49
N PHE A 396 -4.77 -17.02 10.24
CA PHE A 396 -5.34 -17.85 9.17
C PHE A 396 -4.30 -18.62 8.33
N TYR A 397 -3.00 -18.37 8.51
CA TYR A 397 -1.97 -19.02 7.69
C TYR A 397 -0.66 -19.26 8.45
N LYS A 398 0.11 -20.25 8.00
CA LYS A 398 1.48 -20.48 8.50
C LYS A 398 2.44 -19.51 7.78
N PRO A 399 3.44 -18.94 8.48
CA PRO A 399 4.40 -18.04 7.84
C PRO A 399 5.07 -18.68 6.63
N ARG A 400 5.25 -17.92 5.55
CA ARG A 400 5.90 -18.41 4.33
C ARG A 400 6.50 -17.30 3.48
N MET A 401 7.56 -17.64 2.75
CA MET A 401 8.16 -16.76 1.77
C MET A 401 7.33 -16.74 0.47
N ILE A 402 7.02 -15.55 -0.03
CA ILE A 402 6.28 -15.32 -1.28
C ILE A 402 7.01 -14.24 -2.09
N ASN A 403 7.61 -14.64 -3.22
CA ASN A 403 8.43 -13.77 -4.09
C ASN A 403 9.47 -12.90 -3.35
N GLY A 404 10.00 -13.38 -2.22
CA GLY A 404 11.01 -12.69 -1.40
C GLY A 404 10.43 -11.87 -0.24
N ARG A 405 9.10 -11.80 -0.09
CA ARG A 405 8.43 -11.27 1.11
C ARG A 405 8.08 -12.41 2.06
N MET A 406 8.45 -12.30 3.33
CA MET A 406 7.94 -13.14 4.40
C MET A 406 6.50 -12.74 4.73
N ALA A 407 5.53 -13.58 4.40
CA ALA A 407 4.16 -13.45 4.88
C ALA A 407 4.09 -13.93 6.33
N SER A 408 4.04 -12.99 7.28
CA SER A 408 3.92 -13.24 8.72
C SER A 408 2.84 -12.31 9.31
N ALA A 409 3.10 -11.67 10.46
CA ALA A 409 2.21 -10.71 11.08
C ALA A 409 2.46 -9.29 10.53
N ASP A 410 1.40 -8.60 10.11
CA ASP A 410 1.48 -7.22 9.63
C ASP A 410 1.52 -6.21 10.80
N GLY A 411 0.98 -6.56 11.98
CA GLY A 411 0.90 -5.66 13.13
C GLY A 411 -0.21 -4.61 13.01
N PRO A 412 -0.24 -3.60 13.91
CA PRO A 412 -1.25 -2.55 13.85
C PRO A 412 -1.03 -1.65 12.63
N ILE A 413 -2.13 -1.31 11.94
CA ILE A 413 -2.18 -0.39 10.80
C ILE A 413 -3.24 0.66 11.11
N LYS A 414 -2.99 1.91 10.74
CA LYS A 414 -3.98 2.98 10.92
C LYS A 414 -5.28 2.74 10.14
N THR A 415 -6.39 3.22 10.69
CA THR A 415 -7.66 3.27 9.98
C THR A 415 -7.65 4.39 8.94
N PHE A 416 -7.68 4.05 7.64
CA PHE A 416 -7.79 5.04 6.58
C PHE A 416 -9.25 5.54 6.43
N PRO A 417 -9.48 6.83 6.12
CA PRO A 417 -10.82 7.32 5.78
C PRO A 417 -11.43 6.56 4.60
N LEU A 418 -12.74 6.29 4.64
CA LEU A 418 -13.48 5.66 3.52
C LEU A 418 -14.20 6.68 2.63
N ARG A 419 -14.08 7.98 2.93
CA ARG A 419 -14.63 9.05 2.08
C ARG A 419 -13.96 9.04 0.70
N GLY A 420 -14.75 8.92 -0.35
CA GLY A 420 -14.26 8.80 -1.73
C GLY A 420 -13.59 7.46 -2.04
N ILE A 421 -13.84 6.41 -1.24
CA ILE A 421 -13.14 5.12 -1.36
C ILE A 421 -13.21 4.54 -2.78
N LYS A 422 -14.32 4.73 -3.48
CA LYS A 422 -14.49 4.21 -4.85
C LYS A 422 -13.50 4.81 -5.86
N ASP A 423 -12.81 5.90 -5.54
CA ASP A 423 -11.84 6.53 -6.45
C ASP A 423 -10.42 5.98 -6.28
N SER A 424 -10.15 5.19 -5.24
CA SER A 424 -8.80 4.77 -4.84
C SER A 424 -8.56 3.25 -4.79
N PRO A 425 -8.90 2.46 -5.83
CA PRO A 425 -8.42 1.08 -5.90
C PRO A 425 -6.91 1.03 -6.23
N PRO A 426 -6.20 -0.06 -5.92
CA PRO A 426 -6.64 -1.19 -5.10
C PRO A 426 -6.75 -0.80 -3.61
N TYR A 427 -7.24 -1.72 -2.78
CA TYR A 427 -7.56 -1.48 -1.39
C TYR A 427 -6.65 -2.25 -0.43
N LEU A 428 -6.71 -1.84 0.84
CA LEU A 428 -5.79 -2.20 1.94
C LEU A 428 -4.40 -1.56 1.79
N HIS A 429 -3.62 -1.56 2.86
CA HIS A 429 -2.34 -0.84 2.95
C HIS A 429 -1.27 -1.27 1.93
N ASP A 430 -1.39 -2.47 1.35
CA ASP A 430 -0.45 -3.03 0.38
C ASP A 430 -1.08 -3.28 -1.01
N GLY A 431 -2.34 -2.86 -1.21
CA GLY A 431 -3.04 -2.98 -2.49
C GLY A 431 -3.42 -4.41 -2.87
N ARG A 432 -3.49 -5.35 -1.92
CA ARG A 432 -3.82 -6.77 -2.22
C ARG A 432 -5.29 -7.01 -2.61
N LEU A 433 -6.20 -6.06 -2.32
CA LEU A 433 -7.63 -6.23 -2.57
C LEU A 433 -8.01 -5.40 -3.80
N LEU A 434 -8.34 -6.04 -4.92
CA LEU A 434 -8.46 -5.34 -6.21
C LEU A 434 -9.81 -4.62 -6.38
N THR A 435 -10.84 -5.07 -5.67
CA THR A 435 -12.19 -4.50 -5.73
C THR A 435 -12.78 -4.25 -4.33
N LEU A 436 -13.88 -3.48 -4.27
CA LEU A 436 -14.63 -3.31 -3.02
C LEU A 436 -15.24 -4.65 -2.56
N GLU A 437 -15.62 -5.50 -3.51
CA GLU A 437 -16.10 -6.85 -3.26
C GLU A 437 -15.01 -7.72 -2.63
N ASP A 438 -13.76 -7.66 -3.11
CA ASP A 438 -12.62 -8.32 -2.43
C ASP A 438 -12.44 -7.79 -1.01
N THR A 439 -12.65 -6.48 -0.81
CA THR A 439 -12.53 -5.84 0.50
C THR A 439 -13.59 -6.35 1.47
N VAL A 440 -14.84 -6.37 1.06
CA VAL A 440 -15.95 -6.89 1.88
C VAL A 440 -15.74 -8.37 2.19
N GLU A 441 -15.30 -9.18 1.23
CA GLU A 441 -15.04 -10.60 1.47
C GLU A 441 -13.87 -10.83 2.43
N PHE A 442 -12.78 -10.07 2.28
CA PHE A 442 -11.64 -10.11 3.19
C PHE A 442 -12.08 -9.81 4.63
N PHE A 443 -12.82 -8.72 4.85
CA PHE A 443 -13.27 -8.37 6.20
C PHE A 443 -14.37 -9.31 6.73
N ASN A 444 -15.21 -9.88 5.87
CA ASN A 444 -16.17 -10.91 6.27
C ASN A 444 -15.45 -12.13 6.88
N LEU A 445 -14.36 -12.58 6.26
CA LEU A 445 -13.55 -13.69 6.75
C LEU A 445 -12.73 -13.29 7.98
N ILE A 446 -11.98 -12.18 7.91
CA ILE A 446 -11.06 -11.73 8.96
C ILE A 446 -11.79 -11.35 10.26
N LEU A 447 -13.02 -10.85 10.17
CA LEU A 447 -13.83 -10.50 11.33
C LEU A 447 -14.89 -11.56 11.66
N GLU A 448 -14.89 -12.71 10.97
CA GLU A 448 -15.78 -13.85 11.24
C GLU A 448 -17.26 -13.43 11.30
N LEU A 449 -17.70 -12.62 10.32
CA LEU A 449 -19.00 -11.91 10.37
C LEU A 449 -20.20 -12.76 9.91
N GLY A 450 -19.95 -13.82 9.15
CA GLY A 450 -21.01 -14.68 8.61
C GLY A 450 -22.01 -13.91 7.74
N LEU A 451 -21.53 -12.98 6.91
CA LEU A 451 -22.38 -12.23 5.99
C LEU A 451 -22.77 -13.09 4.78
N ASN A 452 -24.05 -13.07 4.45
CA ASN A 452 -24.56 -13.74 3.25
C ASN A 452 -24.30 -12.89 1.98
N THR A 453 -24.56 -13.47 0.81
CA THR A 453 -24.33 -12.82 -0.49
C THR A 453 -25.03 -11.47 -0.64
N GLN A 454 -26.27 -11.34 -0.17
CA GLN A 454 -27.03 -10.10 -0.28
C GLN A 454 -26.48 -9.01 0.65
N GLU A 455 -26.10 -9.38 1.88
CA GLU A 455 -25.51 -8.47 2.86
C GLU A 455 -24.17 -7.90 2.35
N LYS A 456 -23.32 -8.77 1.79
CA LYS A 456 -22.04 -8.36 1.19
C LYS A 456 -22.25 -7.39 0.02
N LYS A 457 -23.21 -7.68 -0.84
CA LYS A 457 -23.58 -6.79 -1.95
C LYS A 457 -24.07 -5.42 -1.45
N ASP A 458 -24.98 -5.42 -0.48
CA ASP A 458 -25.53 -4.18 0.08
C ASP A 458 -24.43 -3.32 0.72
N LEU A 459 -23.43 -3.92 1.41
CA LEU A 459 -22.27 -3.19 1.92
C LEU A 459 -21.45 -2.50 0.83
N VAL A 460 -21.19 -3.19 -0.29
CA VAL A 460 -20.47 -2.58 -1.42
C VAL A 460 -21.27 -1.42 -2.00
N GLU A 461 -22.59 -1.59 -2.18
CA GLU A 461 -23.44 -0.50 -2.67
C GLU A 461 -23.43 0.69 -1.72
N PHE A 462 -23.38 0.48 -0.40
CA PHE A 462 -23.24 1.55 0.58
C PHE A 462 -21.88 2.27 0.51
N MET A 463 -20.79 1.54 0.26
CA MET A 463 -19.44 2.13 0.22
C MET A 463 -19.18 3.00 -1.02
N ARG A 464 -19.82 2.69 -2.16
CA ARG A 464 -19.65 3.43 -3.42
C ARG A 464 -20.01 4.93 -3.34
N PRO A 465 -21.07 5.37 -2.65
CA PRO A 465 -21.41 6.80 -2.49
C PRO A 465 -20.71 7.51 -1.33
N LEU A 466 -19.83 6.84 -0.56
CA LEU A 466 -19.00 7.46 0.48
C LEU A 466 -17.90 8.32 -0.14
#